data_AF-A0A817PPW3-F1
#
_entry.id   AF-A0A817PPW3-F1
#
_cell.length_a   1.000
_cell.length_b   1.000
_cell.length_c   1.000
_cell.angle_alpha   90.00
_cell.angle_beta   90.00
_cell.angle_gamma   90.00
#
_symmetry.space_group_name_H-M   'P 1'
#
loop_
_entity.id
_entity.type
_entity.pdbx_description
1 polymer ?
#
loop_
_entity_poly.entity_id
_entity_poly.type
_entity_poly.pdbx_seq_one_letter_code
_entity_poly.pdbx_strand_id
1 'polypeptide(L)'
;MADVTWDEIRSLRADFLNLQLTETANKLSERNCVELIGLLVKEGLLNVIYTTDGKDIITEQRLIREILDEIYANGGRINIVDLAQHLKIDLTYIESKVGDVCKEDPTLQFTLGQFISAEYTNRLVEEINDMLVERGLISFSELIHNLHSTKSRQYLDLFIQRVKESFKLKENETSHDTTRKTEMKNIQETLKQLHGNICIFSRSIEQLIADNETNLADTLQRHLIRSLCSDMCDVIIREIDTSASAKTGQLSIEERNKIIQKMPESTRNHLSKVNESLNGKNAETTLTRLEDAAGELLQIILKRPNKKTEKDLILDIREKLKAKLTDEQDPAMILHLTITLLFYAVNNGRLIHAPGKAVPTLIKFLSKTLPSNINQRLYEMQEFVIQQSTAEVASTQLPNEKIEFIKKLGLNAKENMSFTSFSNDNNETS
;
A
#
# COMPACT_ATOMS: atom_id res chain seq x y z
N MET A 1 -35.56 -29.16 28.54
CA MET A 1 -36.01 -30.08 27.48
C MET A 1 -36.83 -31.14 28.17
N ALA A 2 -38.14 -30.99 28.13
CA ALA A 2 -39.08 -31.88 28.81
C ALA A 2 -39.30 -33.14 27.96
N ASP A 3 -39.26 -34.30 28.62
CA ASP A 3 -39.61 -35.60 28.04
C ASP A 3 -40.98 -35.51 27.34
N VAL A 4 -40.97 -35.53 26.01
CA VAL A 4 -42.15 -35.92 25.23
C VAL A 4 -42.41 -37.37 25.61
N THR A 5 -43.35 -37.56 26.54
CA THR A 5 -43.67 -38.87 27.11
C THR A 5 -44.04 -39.82 25.99
N TRP A 6 -43.41 -40.99 25.94
CA TRP A 6 -43.65 -42.05 24.95
C TRP A 6 -45.13 -42.38 24.71
N ASP A 7 -46.00 -42.05 25.67
CA ASP A 7 -47.45 -42.17 25.57
C ASP A 7 -48.10 -41.18 24.58
N GLU A 8 -47.57 -39.96 24.43
CA GLU A 8 -48.05 -39.01 23.41
C GLU A 8 -47.74 -39.51 22.00
N ILE A 9 -46.53 -40.02 21.78
CA ILE A 9 -46.14 -40.62 20.48
C ILE A 9 -47.00 -41.85 20.18
N ARG A 10 -47.36 -42.64 21.20
CA ARG A 10 -48.22 -43.81 21.04
C ARG A 10 -49.67 -43.41 20.75
N SER A 11 -50.19 -42.36 21.40
CA SER A 11 -51.51 -41.80 21.10
C SER A 11 -51.57 -41.24 19.68
N LEU A 12 -50.59 -40.44 19.28
CA LEU A 12 -50.48 -39.89 17.92
C LEU A 12 -50.42 -40.99 16.86
N ARG A 13 -49.72 -42.10 17.13
CA ARG A 13 -49.72 -43.28 16.23
C ARG A 13 -51.08 -43.96 16.16
N ALA A 14 -51.78 -44.09 17.28
CA ALA A 14 -53.11 -44.69 17.33
C ALA A 14 -54.14 -43.81 16.59
N ASP A 15 -54.07 -42.50 16.79
CA ASP A 15 -54.91 -41.51 16.11
C ASP A 15 -54.60 -41.48 14.60
N PHE A 16 -53.33 -41.57 14.20
CA PHE A 16 -52.94 -41.70 12.80
C PHE A 16 -53.46 -43.00 12.17
N LEU A 17 -53.39 -44.13 12.88
CA LEU A 17 -53.92 -45.41 12.42
C LEU A 17 -55.45 -45.34 12.27
N ASN A 18 -56.14 -44.71 13.22
CA ASN A 18 -57.58 -44.49 13.16
C ASN A 18 -57.97 -43.58 11.99
N LEU A 19 -57.19 -42.52 11.73
CA LEU A 19 -57.37 -41.63 10.58
C LEU A 19 -57.14 -42.35 9.24
N GLN A 20 -56.20 -43.30 9.18
CA GLN A 20 -55.98 -44.13 8.01
C GLN A 20 -57.09 -45.16 7.78
N LEU A 21 -57.72 -45.65 8.86
CA LEU A 21 -58.82 -46.63 8.82
C LEU A 21 -60.19 -45.97 8.60
N THR A 22 -60.35 -44.68 8.89
CA THR A 22 -61.55 -43.92 8.49
C THR A 22 -61.62 -43.79 6.98
N GLU A 23 -62.54 -44.52 6.36
CA GLU A 23 -62.90 -44.34 4.95
C GLU A 23 -63.56 -42.96 4.76
N THR A 24 -62.79 -42.01 4.24
CA THR A 24 -63.33 -40.73 3.76
C THR A 24 -64.28 -41.00 2.59
N ALA A 25 -65.55 -40.59 2.72
CA ALA A 25 -66.64 -40.91 1.78
C ALA A 25 -66.44 -40.45 0.32
N ASN A 26 -65.41 -39.65 0.02
CA ASN A 26 -65.02 -39.25 -1.33
C ASN A 26 -63.49 -39.31 -1.49
N LYS A 27 -62.93 -40.49 -1.74
CA LYS A 27 -61.58 -40.60 -2.30
C LYS A 27 -61.65 -40.34 -3.80
N LEU A 28 -61.22 -39.15 -4.22
CA LEU A 28 -60.91 -38.92 -5.63
C LEU A 28 -59.76 -39.85 -6.01
N SER A 29 -59.97 -40.70 -7.02
CA SER A 29 -58.89 -41.49 -7.59
C SER A 29 -57.88 -40.54 -8.26
N GLU A 30 -56.61 -40.93 -8.29
CA GLU A 30 -55.52 -40.17 -8.92
C GLU A 30 -55.89 -39.76 -10.37
N ARG A 31 -56.57 -40.66 -11.09
CA ARG A 31 -57.09 -40.41 -12.44
C ARG A 31 -58.15 -39.30 -12.48
N ASN A 32 -59.07 -39.27 -11.52
CA ASN A 32 -60.09 -38.23 -11.44
C ASN A 32 -59.49 -36.87 -11.05
N CYS A 33 -58.45 -36.86 -10.21
CA CYS A 33 -57.71 -35.64 -9.88
C CYS A 33 -57.00 -35.06 -11.10
N VAL A 34 -56.35 -35.91 -11.91
CA VAL A 34 -55.69 -35.49 -13.16
C VAL A 34 -56.70 -34.94 -14.17
N GLU A 35 -57.87 -35.56 -14.32
CA GLU A 35 -58.93 -35.07 -15.21
C GLU A 35 -59.51 -33.72 -14.74
N LEU A 36 -59.73 -33.54 -13.43
CA LEU A 36 -60.17 -32.27 -12.86
C LEU A 36 -59.14 -31.16 -13.04
N ILE A 37 -57.86 -31.44 -12.82
CA ILE A 37 -56.78 -30.48 -13.06
C ILE A 37 -56.70 -30.14 -14.56
N GLY A 38 -56.83 -31.14 -15.45
CA GLY A 38 -56.88 -30.92 -16.90
C GLY A 38 -58.05 -30.05 -17.34
N LEU A 39 -59.23 -30.24 -16.73
CA LEU A 39 -60.41 -29.37 -16.94
C LEU A 39 -60.15 -27.94 -16.47
N LEU A 40 -59.52 -27.76 -15.30
CA LEU A 40 -59.20 -26.43 -14.77
C LEU A 40 -58.12 -25.68 -15.57
N VAL A 41 -57.16 -26.41 -16.14
CA VAL A 41 -56.17 -25.86 -17.08
C VAL A 41 -56.85 -25.45 -18.39
N LYS A 42 -57.81 -26.26 -18.90
CA LYS A 42 -58.55 -25.97 -20.14
C LYS A 42 -59.46 -24.75 -20.01
N GLU A 43 -60.04 -24.52 -18.83
CA GLU A 43 -60.82 -23.33 -18.49
C GLU A 43 -59.93 -22.11 -18.15
N GLY A 44 -58.61 -22.25 -18.20
CA GLY A 44 -57.64 -21.16 -17.99
C GLY A 44 -57.53 -20.68 -16.53
N LEU A 45 -58.06 -21.45 -15.58
CA LEU A 45 -58.11 -21.07 -14.16
C LEU A 45 -56.83 -21.46 -13.39
N LEU A 46 -56.01 -22.35 -13.94
CA LEU A 46 -54.80 -22.87 -13.30
C LEU A 46 -53.62 -22.92 -14.30
N ASN A 47 -52.50 -22.28 -13.95
CA ASN A 47 -51.23 -22.44 -14.66
C ASN A 47 -50.35 -23.45 -13.92
N VAL A 48 -50.02 -24.55 -14.59
CA VAL A 48 -49.34 -25.69 -13.98
C VAL A 48 -48.09 -26.03 -14.80
N ILE A 49 -46.98 -26.28 -14.11
CA ILE A 49 -45.73 -26.75 -14.69
C ILE A 49 -45.64 -28.27 -14.47
N TYR A 50 -45.33 -29.01 -15.52
CA TYR A 50 -45.12 -30.45 -15.46
C TYR A 50 -43.63 -30.75 -15.26
N THR A 51 -43.32 -31.70 -14.37
CA THR A 51 -41.95 -32.23 -14.27
C THR A 51 -41.57 -33.01 -15.52
N THR A 52 -40.26 -33.12 -15.82
CA THR A 52 -39.77 -33.85 -17.01
C THR A 52 -40.08 -35.35 -16.94
N ASP A 53 -40.35 -35.87 -15.74
CA ASP A 53 -40.82 -37.24 -15.48
C ASP A 53 -42.34 -37.43 -15.73
N GLY A 54 -43.09 -36.34 -15.98
CA GLY A 54 -44.52 -36.35 -16.32
C GLY A 54 -45.47 -36.78 -15.18
N LYS A 55 -44.95 -36.95 -13.97
CA LYS A 55 -45.69 -37.48 -12.81
C LYS A 55 -46.18 -36.40 -11.86
N ASP A 56 -45.48 -35.27 -11.77
CA ASP A 56 -45.78 -34.23 -10.80
C ASP A 56 -46.24 -32.93 -11.48
N ILE A 57 -47.30 -32.36 -10.91
CA ILE A 57 -47.99 -31.14 -11.32
C ILE A 57 -47.62 -30.09 -10.27
N ILE A 58 -46.77 -29.13 -10.64
CA ILE A 58 -46.25 -28.12 -9.72
C ILE A 58 -46.86 -26.76 -10.08
N THR A 59 -47.42 -26.10 -9.07
CA THR A 59 -47.88 -24.71 -9.17
C THR A 59 -46.70 -23.75 -9.10
N GLU A 60 -46.78 -22.60 -9.78
CA GLU A 60 -45.70 -21.60 -9.82
C GLU A 60 -45.20 -21.18 -8.42
N GLN A 61 -46.10 -21.01 -7.44
CA GLN A 61 -45.75 -20.63 -6.07
C GLN A 61 -44.96 -21.73 -5.34
N ARG A 62 -45.20 -22.99 -5.67
CA ARG A 62 -44.50 -24.14 -5.08
C ARG A 62 -43.12 -24.29 -5.70
N LEU A 63 -42.99 -24.03 -7.00
CA LEU A 63 -41.70 -24.04 -7.69
C LEU A 63 -40.72 -23.02 -7.08
N ILE A 64 -41.18 -21.81 -6.76
CA ILE A 64 -40.32 -20.80 -6.13
C ILE A 64 -39.79 -21.29 -4.77
N ARG A 65 -40.66 -21.88 -3.94
CA ARG A 65 -40.25 -22.46 -2.64
C ARG A 65 -39.25 -23.60 -2.79
N GLU A 66 -39.49 -24.52 -3.73
CA GLU A 66 -38.58 -25.63 -3.98
C GLU A 66 -37.21 -25.15 -4.49
N ILE A 67 -37.18 -24.11 -5.33
CA ILE A 67 -35.93 -23.47 -5.75
C ILE A 67 -35.18 -22.88 -4.55
N LEU A 68 -35.88 -22.18 -3.66
CA LEU A 68 -35.28 -21.60 -2.45
C LEU A 68 -34.71 -22.70 -1.53
N ASP A 69 -35.50 -23.73 -1.23
CA ASP A 69 -35.10 -24.86 -0.38
C ASP A 69 -33.85 -25.56 -0.93
N GLU A 70 -33.77 -25.75 -2.24
CA GLU A 70 -32.62 -26.38 -2.89
C GLU A 70 -31.36 -25.48 -2.87
N ILE A 71 -31.52 -24.15 -2.92
CA ILE A 71 -30.41 -23.20 -2.73
C ILE A 71 -29.89 -23.26 -1.29
N TYR A 72 -30.78 -23.32 -0.30
CA TYR A 72 -30.42 -23.46 1.11
C TYR A 72 -29.73 -24.80 1.39
N ALA A 73 -30.24 -25.90 0.81
CA ALA A 73 -29.66 -27.24 0.95
C ALA A 73 -28.23 -27.34 0.38
N ASN A 74 -27.94 -26.64 -0.73
CA ASN A 74 -26.61 -26.60 -1.35
C ASN A 74 -25.69 -25.52 -0.77
N GLY A 75 -25.96 -25.04 0.45
CA GLY A 75 -25.07 -24.10 1.14
C GLY A 75 -25.03 -22.69 0.54
N GLY A 76 -26.07 -22.31 -0.20
CA GLY A 76 -26.26 -20.96 -0.71
C GLY A 76 -25.63 -20.66 -2.07
N ARG A 77 -25.12 -21.66 -2.81
CA ARG A 77 -24.71 -21.49 -4.21
C ARG A 77 -25.08 -22.70 -5.06
N ILE A 78 -25.84 -22.49 -6.14
CA ILE A 78 -26.21 -23.56 -7.07
C ILE A 78 -26.27 -23.05 -8.52
N ASN A 79 -25.85 -23.89 -9.47
CA ASN A 79 -26.02 -23.63 -10.90
C ASN A 79 -27.45 -23.97 -11.31
N ILE A 80 -28.04 -23.18 -12.22
CA ILE A 80 -29.38 -23.41 -12.76
C ILE A 80 -29.50 -24.77 -13.47
N VAL A 81 -28.41 -25.27 -14.07
CA VAL A 81 -28.39 -26.61 -14.70
C VAL A 81 -28.46 -27.72 -13.65
N ASP A 82 -27.74 -27.56 -12.55
CA ASP A 82 -27.75 -28.53 -11.44
C ASP A 82 -29.10 -28.48 -10.70
N LEU A 83 -29.64 -27.26 -10.53
CA LEU A 83 -30.98 -27.03 -10.00
C LEU A 83 -32.07 -27.68 -10.86
N ALA A 84 -31.98 -27.55 -12.20
CA ALA A 84 -32.89 -28.21 -13.13
C ALA A 84 -32.82 -29.75 -13.04
N GLN A 85 -31.63 -30.30 -12.78
CA GLN A 85 -31.43 -31.74 -12.57
C GLN A 85 -32.00 -32.21 -11.23
N HIS A 86 -31.80 -31.45 -10.15
CA HIS A 86 -32.30 -31.81 -8.82
C HIS A 86 -33.83 -31.71 -8.74
N LEU A 87 -34.41 -30.65 -9.31
CA LEU A 87 -35.86 -30.46 -9.35
C LEU A 87 -36.54 -31.27 -10.46
N LYS A 88 -35.78 -31.78 -11.44
CA LYS A 88 -36.28 -32.47 -12.63
C LYS A 88 -37.33 -31.65 -13.38
N ILE A 89 -37.02 -30.37 -13.57
CA ILE A 89 -37.86 -29.41 -14.27
C ILE A 89 -37.07 -28.85 -15.44
N ASP A 90 -37.76 -28.59 -16.55
CA ASP A 90 -37.10 -28.05 -17.72
C ASP A 90 -36.52 -26.64 -17.44
N LEU A 91 -35.31 -26.43 -17.94
CA LEU A 91 -34.50 -25.24 -17.64
C LEU A 91 -35.23 -23.94 -18.00
N THR A 92 -36.05 -23.96 -19.07
CA THR A 92 -36.77 -22.78 -19.54
C THR A 92 -37.76 -22.23 -18.52
N TYR A 93 -38.40 -23.09 -17.73
CA TYR A 93 -39.33 -22.67 -16.68
C TYR A 93 -38.59 -22.04 -15.50
N ILE A 94 -37.46 -22.62 -15.12
CA ILE A 94 -36.62 -22.09 -14.03
C ILE A 94 -36.08 -20.72 -14.42
N GLU A 95 -35.55 -20.56 -15.64
CA GLU A 95 -35.06 -19.28 -16.17
C GLU A 95 -36.12 -18.17 -16.15
N SER A 96 -37.37 -18.50 -16.52
CA SER A 96 -38.48 -17.54 -16.49
C SER A 96 -38.85 -17.08 -15.08
N LYS A 97 -38.55 -17.91 -14.06
CA LYS A 97 -38.91 -17.68 -12.65
C LYS A 97 -37.77 -17.18 -11.78
N VAL A 98 -36.53 -17.15 -12.28
CA VAL A 98 -35.38 -16.52 -11.61
C VAL A 98 -35.72 -15.11 -11.09
N GLY A 99 -36.40 -14.30 -11.91
CA GLY A 99 -36.75 -12.93 -11.56
C GLY A 99 -37.76 -12.82 -10.42
N ASP A 100 -38.62 -13.81 -10.23
CA ASP A 100 -39.59 -13.84 -9.14
C ASP A 100 -38.96 -14.39 -7.85
N VAL A 101 -38.06 -15.37 -7.96
CA VAL A 101 -37.25 -15.88 -6.83
C VAL A 101 -36.40 -14.75 -6.22
N CYS A 102 -35.76 -13.91 -7.03
CA CYS A 102 -34.99 -12.76 -6.56
C CYS A 102 -35.85 -11.63 -5.95
N LYS A 103 -37.15 -11.58 -6.23
CA LYS A 103 -38.08 -10.63 -5.56
C LYS A 103 -38.53 -11.15 -4.21
N GLU A 104 -38.71 -12.46 -4.07
CA GLU A 104 -39.16 -13.10 -2.83
C GLU A 104 -38.03 -13.14 -1.78
N ASP A 105 -36.79 -13.36 -2.22
CA ASP A 105 -35.60 -13.25 -1.35
C ASP A 105 -34.57 -12.25 -1.94
N PRO A 106 -34.51 -11.02 -1.40
CA PRO A 106 -33.57 -10.01 -1.86
C PRO A 106 -32.11 -10.30 -1.48
N THR A 107 -31.86 -11.32 -0.64
CA THR A 107 -30.50 -11.75 -0.27
C THR A 107 -29.86 -12.64 -1.34
N LEU A 108 -30.66 -13.14 -2.30
CA LEU A 108 -30.21 -13.95 -3.41
C LEU A 108 -29.84 -13.09 -4.62
N GLN A 109 -28.64 -13.32 -5.14
CA GLN A 109 -28.16 -12.73 -6.38
C GLN A 109 -28.09 -13.81 -7.45
N PHE A 110 -28.70 -13.55 -8.61
CA PHE A 110 -28.55 -14.39 -9.78
C PHE A 110 -27.49 -13.81 -10.71
N THR A 111 -26.42 -14.56 -10.97
CA THR A 111 -25.32 -14.12 -11.86
C THR A 111 -24.87 -15.28 -12.73
N LEU A 112 -24.83 -15.06 -14.05
CA LEU A 112 -24.26 -16.00 -15.05
C LEU A 112 -24.75 -17.45 -14.91
N GLY A 113 -26.05 -17.64 -14.64
CA GLY A 113 -26.66 -18.96 -14.51
C GLY A 113 -26.51 -19.60 -13.13
N GLN A 114 -26.09 -18.86 -12.11
CA GLN A 114 -25.99 -19.35 -10.73
C GLN A 114 -26.75 -18.46 -9.75
N PHE A 115 -27.36 -19.07 -8.75
CA PHE A 115 -27.84 -18.39 -7.56
C PHE A 115 -26.73 -18.34 -6.52
N ILE A 116 -26.55 -17.17 -5.91
CA ILE A 116 -25.57 -16.92 -4.85
C ILE A 116 -26.28 -16.19 -3.71
N SER A 117 -26.30 -16.79 -2.53
CA SER A 117 -26.82 -16.19 -1.31
C SER A 117 -25.79 -15.26 -0.66
N ALA A 118 -26.30 -14.20 -0.02
CA ALA A 118 -25.51 -13.35 0.85
C ALA A 118 -24.81 -14.14 1.97
N GLU A 119 -25.45 -15.18 2.51
CA GLU A 119 -24.89 -16.01 3.59
C GLU A 119 -23.64 -16.78 3.11
N TYR A 120 -23.71 -17.37 1.91
CA TYR A 120 -22.55 -18.02 1.28
C TYR A 120 -21.38 -17.04 1.13
N THR A 121 -21.69 -15.82 0.69
CA THR A 121 -20.68 -14.78 0.50
C THR A 121 -20.05 -14.35 1.82
N ASN A 122 -20.85 -14.21 2.87
CA ASN A 122 -20.38 -13.80 4.20
C ASN A 122 -19.47 -14.85 4.83
N ARG A 123 -19.83 -16.13 4.77
CA ARG A 123 -18.95 -17.23 5.22
C ARG A 123 -17.60 -17.21 4.51
N LEU A 124 -17.63 -17.04 3.19
CA LEU A 124 -16.42 -17.02 2.39
C LEU A 124 -15.53 -15.80 2.70
N VAL A 125 -16.15 -14.64 2.99
CA VAL A 125 -15.45 -13.45 3.48
C VAL A 125 -14.79 -13.69 4.84
N GLU A 126 -15.48 -14.35 5.76
CA GLU A 126 -14.93 -14.70 7.09
C GLU A 126 -13.73 -15.63 6.97
N GLU A 127 -13.83 -16.70 6.18
CA GLU A 127 -12.72 -17.62 5.93
C GLU A 127 -11.48 -16.91 5.36
N ILE A 128 -11.66 -16.02 4.39
CA ILE A 128 -10.55 -15.23 3.83
C ILE A 128 -9.98 -14.27 4.86
N ASN A 129 -10.84 -13.63 5.65
CA ASN A 129 -10.40 -12.71 6.70
C ASN A 129 -9.52 -13.44 7.72
N ASP A 130 -9.91 -14.63 8.15
CA ASP A 130 -9.13 -15.44 9.09
C ASP A 130 -7.78 -15.85 8.50
N MET A 131 -7.77 -16.25 7.22
CA MET A 131 -6.51 -16.53 6.52
C MET A 131 -5.62 -15.29 6.39
N LEU A 132 -6.21 -14.10 6.17
CA LEU A 132 -5.46 -12.83 6.07
C LEU A 132 -4.87 -12.43 7.42
N VAL A 133 -5.62 -12.61 8.51
CA VAL A 133 -5.15 -12.36 9.87
C VAL A 133 -3.99 -13.28 10.22
N GLU A 134 -4.06 -14.56 9.82
CA GLU A 134 -3.01 -15.54 10.13
C GLU A 134 -1.74 -15.34 9.29
N ARG A 135 -1.88 -15.05 7.99
CA ARG A 135 -0.75 -15.03 7.05
C ARG A 135 -0.22 -13.64 6.72
N GLY A 136 -0.97 -12.59 7.06
CA GLY A 136 -0.64 -11.18 6.78
C GLY A 136 -0.74 -10.78 5.30
N LEU A 137 -0.46 -11.69 4.36
CA LEU A 137 -0.59 -11.48 2.93
C LEU A 137 -0.93 -12.82 2.23
N ILE A 138 -1.94 -12.80 1.36
CA ILE A 138 -2.33 -13.98 0.56
C ILE A 138 -2.23 -13.62 -0.91
N SER A 139 -1.50 -14.44 -1.66
CA SER A 139 -1.40 -14.25 -3.10
C SER A 139 -2.71 -14.65 -3.79
N PHE A 140 -3.02 -13.95 -4.87
CA PHE A 140 -4.23 -14.17 -5.65
C PHE A 140 -4.36 -15.61 -6.17
N SER A 141 -3.24 -16.23 -6.56
CA SER A 141 -3.22 -17.61 -7.02
C SER A 141 -3.55 -18.62 -5.92
N GLU A 142 -3.17 -18.32 -4.69
CA GLU A 142 -3.40 -19.17 -3.53
C GLU A 142 -4.84 -19.06 -3.03
N LEU A 143 -5.42 -17.86 -3.11
CA LEU A 143 -6.84 -17.64 -2.84
C LEU A 143 -7.74 -18.48 -3.77
N ILE A 144 -7.45 -18.48 -5.08
CA ILE A 144 -8.22 -19.27 -6.07
C ILE A 144 -8.00 -20.77 -5.89
N HIS A 145 -6.79 -21.19 -5.52
CA HIS A 145 -6.50 -22.60 -5.29
C HIS A 145 -7.22 -23.14 -4.07
N ASN A 146 -7.25 -22.36 -2.98
CA ASN A 146 -7.88 -22.77 -1.72
C ASN A 146 -9.41 -22.66 -1.79
N LEU A 147 -9.93 -21.68 -2.53
CA LEU A 147 -11.36 -21.56 -2.82
C LEU A 147 -11.69 -22.35 -4.08
N HIS A 148 -11.80 -23.67 -3.94
CA HIS A 148 -12.13 -24.64 -4.99
C HIS A 148 -13.40 -24.31 -5.83
N SER A 149 -14.20 -23.30 -5.45
CA SER A 149 -15.49 -22.95 -6.06
C SER A 149 -15.44 -21.80 -7.07
N THR A 150 -14.41 -20.96 -7.13
CA THR A 150 -14.36 -19.79 -8.04
C THR A 150 -13.63 -20.08 -9.34
N LYS A 151 -14.18 -21.01 -10.15
CA LYS A 151 -13.62 -21.35 -11.47
C LYS A 151 -13.87 -20.31 -12.57
N SER A 152 -14.31 -19.10 -12.26
CA SER A 152 -14.46 -18.06 -13.30
C SER A 152 -14.01 -16.69 -12.82
N ARG A 153 -13.08 -16.12 -13.58
CA ARG A 153 -12.43 -14.81 -13.39
C ARG A 153 -13.40 -13.62 -13.27
N GLN A 154 -14.67 -13.79 -13.67
CA GLN A 154 -15.71 -12.75 -13.63
C GLN A 154 -16.48 -12.73 -12.30
N TYR A 155 -16.62 -13.87 -11.60
CA TYR A 155 -17.17 -13.90 -10.23
C TYR A 155 -16.25 -13.23 -9.22
N LEU A 156 -14.98 -13.18 -9.58
CA LEU A 156 -13.91 -12.60 -8.79
C LEU A 156 -14.07 -11.09 -8.61
N ASP A 157 -14.57 -10.36 -9.61
CA ASP A 157 -14.74 -8.90 -9.51
C ASP A 157 -15.90 -8.52 -8.58
N LEU A 158 -17.01 -9.26 -8.66
CA LEU A 158 -18.15 -9.14 -7.74
C LEU A 158 -17.74 -9.55 -6.32
N PHE A 159 -16.98 -10.64 -6.20
CA PHE A 159 -16.45 -11.11 -4.93
C PHE A 159 -15.49 -10.09 -4.30
N ILE A 160 -14.57 -9.52 -5.08
CA ILE A 160 -13.67 -8.44 -4.65
C ILE A 160 -14.47 -7.19 -4.26
N GLN A 161 -15.51 -6.82 -5.01
CA GLN A 161 -16.38 -5.70 -4.63
C GLN A 161 -17.06 -5.96 -3.28
N ARG A 162 -17.58 -7.17 -3.05
CA ARG A 162 -18.31 -7.51 -1.83
C ARG A 162 -17.41 -7.67 -0.62
N VAL A 163 -16.20 -8.23 -0.81
CA VAL A 163 -15.13 -8.21 0.19
C VAL A 163 -14.74 -6.76 0.51
N LYS A 164 -14.54 -5.91 -0.51
CA LYS A 164 -14.26 -4.48 -0.28
C LYS A 164 -15.41 -3.78 0.44
N GLU A 165 -16.65 -4.13 0.16
CA GLU A 165 -17.84 -3.58 0.83
C GLU A 165 -18.00 -4.08 2.26
N SER A 166 -17.69 -5.35 2.55
CA SER A 166 -17.70 -5.90 3.92
C SER A 166 -16.55 -5.34 4.76
N PHE A 167 -15.38 -5.11 4.16
CA PHE A 167 -14.31 -4.32 4.78
C PHE A 167 -14.79 -2.88 5.04
N LYS A 168 -15.46 -2.22 4.07
CA LYS A 168 -16.06 -0.88 4.28
C LYS A 168 -17.16 -0.82 5.34
N LEU A 169 -17.88 -1.92 5.58
CA LEU A 169 -18.90 -1.98 6.64
C LEU A 169 -18.25 -2.18 8.03
N LYS A 170 -17.13 -2.91 8.10
CA LYS A 170 -16.27 -2.99 9.31
C LYS A 170 -15.41 -1.73 9.53
N GLU A 171 -15.17 -0.91 8.50
CA GLU A 171 -14.47 0.40 8.57
C GLU A 171 -15.20 1.41 9.49
N ASN A 172 -16.52 1.27 9.68
CA ASN A 172 -17.30 2.19 10.51
C ASN A 172 -17.28 1.85 12.02
N GLU A 173 -16.76 0.68 12.42
CA GLU A 173 -16.79 0.25 13.83
C GLU A 173 -15.40 0.10 14.48
N THR A 174 -14.28 0.34 13.78
CA THR A 174 -12.94 0.23 14.38
C THR A 174 -12.00 1.39 14.07
N SER A 175 -11.66 2.18 15.09
CA SER A 175 -10.75 3.34 15.03
C SER A 175 -9.28 3.01 14.68
N HIS A 176 -8.94 1.73 14.49
CA HIS A 176 -7.56 1.26 14.33
C HIS A 176 -7.08 1.26 12.86
N ASP A 177 -8.00 1.19 11.88
CA ASP A 177 -7.68 0.98 10.47
C ASP A 177 -7.51 2.30 9.68
N THR A 178 -8.23 3.36 10.08
CA THR A 178 -7.97 4.73 9.60
C THR A 178 -6.55 5.20 9.91
N THR A 179 -6.02 4.77 11.05
CA THR A 179 -4.65 5.08 11.50
C THR A 179 -3.64 4.37 10.61
N ARG A 180 -3.81 3.07 10.36
CA ARG A 180 -2.90 2.28 9.52
C ARG A 180 -2.85 2.75 8.06
N LYS A 181 -3.99 3.15 7.49
CA LYS A 181 -4.05 3.72 6.14
C LYS A 181 -3.35 5.07 6.05
N THR A 182 -3.46 5.88 7.10
CA THR A 182 -2.77 7.17 7.20
C THR A 182 -1.26 6.98 7.41
N GLU A 183 -0.87 6.02 8.24
CA GLU A 183 0.53 5.61 8.45
C GLU A 183 1.18 5.13 7.15
N MET A 184 0.53 4.22 6.40
CA MET A 184 1.04 3.74 5.12
C MET A 184 1.19 4.87 4.09
N LYS A 185 0.23 5.80 4.05
CA LYS A 185 0.33 6.99 3.20
C LYS A 185 1.54 7.86 3.59
N ASN A 186 1.75 8.09 4.89
CA ASN A 186 2.89 8.86 5.40
C ASN A 186 4.22 8.18 5.06
N ILE A 187 4.29 6.85 5.14
CA ILE A 187 5.47 6.08 4.75
C ILE A 187 5.72 6.19 3.25
N GLN A 188 4.68 6.07 2.44
CA GLN A 188 4.79 6.25 1.00
C GLN A 188 5.31 7.65 0.63
N GLU A 189 4.82 8.69 1.29
CA GLU A 189 5.30 10.07 1.09
C GLU A 189 6.75 10.24 1.54
N THR A 190 7.11 9.68 2.70
CA THR A 190 8.49 9.69 3.23
C THR A 190 9.47 8.99 2.29
N LEU A 191 9.11 7.79 1.80
CA LEU A 191 9.93 7.04 0.84
C LEU A 191 10.07 7.77 -0.49
N LYS A 192 9.00 8.39 -1.01
CA LYS A 192 9.06 9.21 -2.22
C LYS A 192 9.98 10.42 -2.06
N GLN A 193 9.92 11.10 -0.91
CA GLN A 193 10.78 12.25 -0.63
C GLN A 193 12.26 11.83 -0.53
N LEU A 194 12.56 10.77 0.21
CA LEU A 194 13.93 10.22 0.31
C LEU A 194 14.45 9.77 -1.06
N HIS A 195 13.65 8.99 -1.80
CA HIS A 195 13.97 8.51 -3.14
C HIS A 195 14.28 9.66 -4.10
N GLY A 196 13.40 10.67 -4.15
CA GLY A 196 13.59 11.86 -4.99
C GLY A 196 14.92 12.54 -4.66
N ASN A 197 15.20 12.78 -3.38
CA ASN A 197 16.45 13.40 -2.94
C ASN A 197 17.67 12.58 -3.36
N ILE A 198 17.64 11.25 -3.14
CA ILE A 198 18.73 10.35 -3.54
C ILE A 198 18.97 10.44 -5.05
N CYS A 199 17.91 10.44 -5.88
CA CYS A 199 18.06 10.59 -7.34
C CYS A 199 18.78 11.89 -7.73
N ILE A 200 18.42 13.03 -7.14
CA ILE A 200 19.05 14.33 -7.43
C ILE A 200 20.53 14.34 -7.07
N PHE A 201 20.86 13.81 -5.89
CA PHE A 201 22.24 13.77 -5.41
C PHE A 201 23.08 12.76 -6.19
N SER A 202 22.57 11.56 -6.49
CA SER A 202 23.24 10.56 -7.33
C SER A 202 23.58 11.12 -8.71
N ARG A 203 22.63 11.80 -9.36
CA ARG A 203 22.88 12.44 -10.65
C ARG A 203 23.97 13.50 -10.59
N SER A 204 23.99 14.30 -9.52
CA SER A 204 25.03 15.33 -9.33
C SER A 204 26.41 14.70 -9.10
N ILE A 205 26.47 13.56 -8.41
CA ILE A 205 27.69 12.76 -8.23
C ILE A 205 28.18 12.17 -9.55
N GLU A 206 27.29 11.58 -10.37
CA GLU A 206 27.64 11.07 -11.70
C GLU A 206 28.25 12.15 -12.60
N GLN A 207 27.72 13.36 -12.53
CA GLN A 207 28.26 14.50 -13.28
C GLN A 207 29.63 14.94 -12.75
N LEU A 208 29.86 14.92 -11.44
CA LEU A 208 31.19 15.16 -10.87
C LEU A 208 32.21 14.10 -11.30
N ILE A 209 31.79 12.83 -11.41
CA ILE A 209 32.65 11.76 -11.94
C ILE A 209 33.01 12.04 -13.41
N ALA A 210 32.03 12.46 -14.22
CA ALA A 210 32.26 12.85 -15.61
C ALA A 210 33.20 14.06 -15.74
N ASP A 211 33.17 14.97 -14.77
CA ASP A 211 34.06 16.13 -14.68
C ASP A 211 35.46 15.79 -14.09
N ASN A 212 35.77 14.50 -13.88
CA ASN A 212 37.01 13.97 -13.28
C ASN A 212 37.25 14.36 -11.81
N GLU A 213 36.22 14.76 -11.06
CA GLU A 213 36.30 15.08 -9.63
C GLU A 213 36.03 13.84 -8.76
N THR A 214 36.73 12.74 -9.05
CA THR A 214 36.47 11.41 -8.48
C THR A 214 36.60 11.36 -6.96
N ASN A 215 37.60 12.04 -6.38
CA ASN A 215 37.80 12.05 -4.92
C ASN A 215 36.64 12.72 -4.16
N LEU A 216 36.12 13.82 -4.71
CA LEU A 216 34.96 14.51 -4.15
C LEU A 216 33.72 13.64 -4.34
N ALA A 217 33.51 13.11 -5.54
CA ALA A 217 32.40 12.21 -5.86
C ALA A 217 32.37 10.99 -4.91
N ASP A 218 33.49 10.31 -4.68
CA ASP A 218 33.62 9.17 -3.76
C ASP A 218 33.25 9.55 -2.31
N THR A 219 33.57 10.78 -1.90
CA THR A 219 33.24 11.28 -0.56
C THR A 219 31.74 11.52 -0.42
N LEU A 220 31.12 12.16 -1.43
CA LEU A 220 29.69 12.40 -1.48
C LEU A 220 28.90 11.10 -1.60
N GLN A 221 29.37 10.16 -2.43
CA GLN A 221 28.72 8.87 -2.66
C GLN A 221 28.67 8.02 -1.39
N ARG A 222 29.79 7.90 -0.68
CA ARG A 222 29.83 7.21 0.63
C ARG A 222 28.93 7.88 1.65
N HIS A 223 28.84 9.21 1.65
CA HIS A 223 27.96 9.91 2.56
C HIS A 223 26.50 9.65 2.23
N LEU A 224 26.09 9.75 0.96
CA LEU A 224 24.73 9.49 0.48
C LEU A 224 24.24 8.09 0.87
N ILE A 225 25.10 7.08 0.68
CA ILE A 225 24.79 5.69 1.07
C ILE A 225 24.56 5.58 2.58
N ARG A 226 25.44 6.17 3.39
CA ARG A 226 25.39 6.08 4.86
C ARG A 226 24.36 6.99 5.52
N SER A 227 23.78 7.92 4.77
CA SER A 227 22.74 8.85 5.24
C SER A 227 21.41 8.45 4.62
N LEU A 228 21.00 9.07 3.52
CA LEU A 228 19.67 8.94 2.96
C LEU A 228 19.32 7.51 2.51
N CYS A 229 20.25 6.76 1.91
CA CYS A 229 19.96 5.37 1.52
C CYS A 229 19.78 4.46 2.75
N SER A 230 20.60 4.69 3.78
CA SER A 230 20.54 4.00 5.07
C SER A 230 19.24 4.34 5.81
N ASP A 231 18.81 5.60 5.80
CA ASP A 231 17.52 6.05 6.36
C ASP A 231 16.33 5.45 5.62
N MET A 232 16.39 5.41 4.29
CA MET A 232 15.36 4.80 3.45
C MET A 232 15.26 3.29 3.70
N CYS A 233 16.40 2.60 3.85
CA CYS A 233 16.43 1.18 4.25
C CYS A 233 15.76 0.98 5.62
N ASP A 234 16.03 1.85 6.58
CA ASP A 234 15.42 1.75 7.91
C ASP A 234 13.92 1.97 7.88
N VAL A 235 13.42 2.89 7.06
CA VAL A 235 11.97 3.09 6.86
C VAL A 235 11.34 1.79 6.34
N ILE A 236 11.94 1.15 5.34
CA ILE A 236 11.45 -0.12 4.78
C ILE A 236 11.48 -1.23 5.84
N ILE A 237 12.60 -1.39 6.56
CA ILE A 237 12.75 -2.43 7.59
C ILE A 237 11.72 -2.24 8.71
N ARG A 238 11.55 -1.00 9.22
CA ARG A 238 10.62 -0.72 10.31
C ARG A 238 9.17 -0.97 9.92
N GLU A 239 8.81 -0.69 8.67
CA GLU A 239 7.43 -0.96 8.21
C GLU A 239 7.15 -2.46 8.07
N ILE A 240 8.16 -3.24 7.71
CA ILE A 240 8.03 -4.69 7.58
C ILE A 240 8.09 -5.39 8.94
N ASP A 241 8.90 -4.87 9.87
CA ASP A 241 9.08 -5.43 11.20
C ASP A 241 7.89 -5.09 12.11
N THR A 242 6.85 -5.92 12.03
CA THR A 242 5.64 -5.84 12.88
C THR A 242 5.91 -6.15 14.36
N SER A 243 7.11 -6.63 14.71
CA SER A 243 7.47 -7.02 16.10
C SER A 243 7.84 -5.85 17.01
N ALA A 244 7.77 -4.61 16.50
CA ALA A 244 7.81 -3.35 17.24
C ALA A 244 8.70 -3.36 18.50
N SER A 245 10.01 -3.35 18.29
CA SER A 245 10.87 -2.54 19.17
C SER A 245 11.13 -1.23 18.46
N ALA A 246 10.38 -0.20 18.86
CA ALA A 246 10.54 1.17 18.39
C ALA A 246 11.95 1.71 18.73
N LYS A 247 12.93 1.31 17.93
CA LYS A 247 14.25 1.94 17.94
C LYS A 247 14.14 3.24 17.16
N THR A 248 14.12 4.33 17.91
CA THR A 248 14.25 5.68 17.38
C THR A 248 15.68 5.91 16.91
N GLY A 249 15.87 6.36 15.68
CA GLY A 249 17.19 6.65 15.10
C GLY A 249 17.71 5.57 14.14
N GLN A 250 18.80 5.92 13.43
CA GLN A 250 19.37 5.10 12.36
C GLN A 250 19.92 3.76 12.89
N LEU A 251 19.60 2.66 12.20
CA LEU A 251 20.06 1.33 12.60
C LEU A 251 21.48 1.05 12.11
N SER A 252 22.29 0.39 12.93
CA SER A 252 23.59 -0.14 12.47
C SER A 252 23.38 -1.28 11.46
N ILE A 253 24.39 -1.58 10.65
CA ILE A 253 24.36 -2.70 9.69
C ILE A 253 24.14 -4.03 10.41
N GLU A 254 24.77 -4.22 11.57
CA GLU A 254 24.62 -5.40 12.42
C GLU A 254 23.21 -5.47 13.03
N GLU A 255 22.65 -4.34 13.44
CA GLU A 255 21.27 -4.29 13.94
C GLU A 255 20.26 -4.64 12.85
N ARG A 256 20.41 -4.09 11.64
CA ARG A 256 19.60 -4.47 10.48
C ARG A 256 19.71 -5.96 10.19
N ASN A 257 20.94 -6.50 10.14
CA ASN A 257 21.15 -7.93 9.90
C ASN A 257 20.45 -8.79 10.95
N LYS A 258 20.49 -8.44 12.24
CA LYS A 258 19.79 -9.16 13.31
C LYS A 258 18.27 -9.17 13.11
N ILE A 259 17.69 -8.06 12.63
CA ILE A 259 16.26 -7.97 12.34
C ILE A 259 15.92 -8.80 11.10
N ILE A 260 16.66 -8.59 10.00
CA ILE A 260 16.47 -9.27 8.71
C ILE A 260 16.52 -10.80 8.85
N GLN A 261 17.43 -11.33 9.67
CA GLN A 261 17.54 -12.79 9.88
C GLN A 261 16.28 -13.41 10.52
N LYS A 262 15.48 -12.64 11.25
CA LYS A 262 14.22 -13.09 11.85
C LYS A 262 13.04 -13.09 10.88
N MET A 263 13.17 -12.43 9.73
CA MET A 263 12.10 -12.29 8.75
C MET A 263 11.96 -13.53 7.86
N PRO A 264 10.81 -13.75 7.19
CA PRO A 264 10.62 -14.82 6.20
C PRO A 264 11.64 -14.77 5.06
N GLU A 265 11.90 -15.91 4.41
CA GLU A 265 12.92 -16.02 3.35
C GLU A 265 12.69 -15.05 2.18
N SER A 266 11.44 -14.87 1.76
CA SER A 266 11.05 -13.93 0.70
C SER A 266 11.48 -12.49 1.03
N THR A 267 11.20 -12.03 2.25
CA THR A 267 11.58 -10.71 2.75
C THR A 267 13.09 -10.59 2.97
N ARG A 268 13.69 -11.61 3.59
CA ARG A 268 15.11 -11.66 3.92
C ARG A 268 16.00 -11.52 2.69
N ASN A 269 15.65 -12.19 1.59
CA ASN A 269 16.42 -12.17 0.35
C ASN A 269 16.53 -10.77 -0.26
N HIS A 270 15.49 -9.94 -0.14
CA HIS A 270 15.51 -8.57 -0.63
C HIS A 270 16.29 -7.65 0.32
N LEU A 271 15.99 -7.69 1.61
CA LEU A 271 16.59 -6.78 2.59
C LEU A 271 18.08 -7.07 2.85
N SER A 272 18.52 -8.34 2.80
CA SER A 272 19.96 -8.66 2.90
C SER A 272 20.75 -8.01 1.76
N LYS A 273 20.24 -8.06 0.52
CA LYS A 273 20.87 -7.40 -0.63
C LYS A 273 20.95 -5.88 -0.42
N VAL A 274 19.88 -5.26 0.08
CA VAL A 274 19.90 -3.82 0.40
C VAL A 274 20.96 -3.54 1.47
N ASN A 275 20.94 -4.27 2.58
CA ASN A 275 21.86 -4.03 3.71
C ASN A 275 23.34 -4.22 3.30
N GLU A 276 23.64 -5.22 2.47
CA GLU A 276 24.98 -5.39 1.89
C GLU A 276 25.40 -4.20 1.02
N SER A 277 24.48 -3.65 0.22
CA SER A 277 24.80 -2.49 -0.63
C SER A 277 25.10 -1.21 0.15
N LEU A 278 24.64 -1.09 1.40
CA LEU A 278 24.96 0.05 2.27
C LEU A 278 26.45 0.12 2.66
N ASN A 279 27.20 -0.97 2.49
CA ASN A 279 28.67 -0.98 2.58
C ASN A 279 29.36 -0.80 1.23
N GLY A 280 28.58 -0.70 0.16
CA GLY A 280 29.07 -0.54 -1.20
C GLY A 280 29.72 0.83 -1.44
N LYS A 281 30.28 0.96 -2.65
CA LYS A 281 30.82 2.23 -3.14
C LYS A 281 29.88 2.92 -4.11
N ASN A 282 28.88 2.24 -4.65
CA ASN A 282 27.99 2.76 -5.68
C ASN A 282 26.58 3.06 -5.15
N ALA A 283 26.25 4.35 -5.04
CA ALA A 283 24.94 4.81 -4.61
C ALA A 283 23.82 4.42 -5.59
N GLU A 284 24.10 4.35 -6.88
CA GLU A 284 23.12 3.99 -7.90
C GLU A 284 22.69 2.53 -7.77
N THR A 285 23.65 1.62 -7.56
CA THR A 285 23.36 0.21 -7.27
C THR A 285 22.56 0.04 -5.98
N THR A 286 22.85 0.87 -4.97
CA THR A 286 22.12 0.87 -3.69
C THR A 286 20.67 1.37 -3.89
N LEU A 287 20.50 2.43 -4.69
CA LEU A 287 19.20 2.99 -5.05
C LEU A 287 18.32 1.96 -5.77
N THR A 288 18.85 1.25 -6.77
CA THR A 288 18.08 0.19 -7.46
C THR A 288 17.61 -0.90 -6.50
N ARG A 289 18.47 -1.35 -5.58
CA ARG A 289 18.07 -2.34 -4.57
C ARG A 289 16.99 -1.81 -3.62
N LEU A 290 17.02 -0.53 -3.28
CA LEU A 290 15.98 0.13 -2.49
C LEU A 290 14.66 0.26 -3.27
N GLU A 291 14.72 0.59 -4.56
CA GLU A 291 13.57 0.61 -5.47
C GLU A 291 12.91 -0.78 -5.54
N ASP A 292 13.71 -1.82 -5.74
CA ASP A 292 13.25 -3.22 -5.78
C ASP A 292 12.61 -3.63 -4.44
N ALA A 293 13.26 -3.35 -3.31
CA ALA A 293 12.72 -3.69 -2.00
C ALA A 293 11.40 -2.96 -1.67
N ALA A 294 11.28 -1.68 -2.03
CA ALA A 294 10.03 -0.93 -1.85
C ALA A 294 8.90 -1.48 -2.74
N GLY A 295 9.22 -1.87 -3.98
CA GLY A 295 8.25 -2.48 -4.90
C GLY A 295 7.77 -3.85 -4.44
N GLU A 296 8.70 -4.76 -4.16
CA GLU A 296 8.38 -6.15 -3.84
C GLU A 296 7.77 -6.31 -2.45
N LEU A 297 8.30 -5.60 -1.44
CA LEU A 297 7.92 -5.82 -0.04
C LEU A 297 6.77 -4.91 0.42
N LEU A 298 6.71 -3.68 -0.11
CA LEU A 298 5.72 -2.67 0.30
C LEU A 298 4.70 -2.35 -0.80
N GLN A 299 4.86 -2.88 -2.02
CA GLN A 299 4.02 -2.55 -3.17
C GLN A 299 4.03 -1.05 -3.50
N ILE A 300 5.14 -0.36 -3.17
CA ILE A 300 5.33 1.06 -3.43
C ILE A 300 6.22 1.24 -4.66
N ILE A 301 5.62 1.76 -5.73
CA ILE A 301 6.35 2.11 -6.95
C ILE A 301 7.00 3.48 -6.79
N LEU A 302 8.33 3.50 -6.74
CA LEU A 302 9.15 4.71 -6.71
C LEU A 302 9.55 5.10 -8.13
N LYS A 303 8.90 6.14 -8.67
CA LYS A 303 9.17 6.62 -10.03
C LYS A 303 10.28 7.67 -9.98
N ARG A 304 11.33 7.46 -10.77
CA ARG A 304 12.42 8.43 -10.91
C ARG A 304 11.90 9.79 -11.39
N PRO A 305 12.41 10.91 -10.83
CA PRO A 305 11.97 12.24 -11.22
C PRO A 305 12.16 12.50 -12.71
N ASN A 306 11.11 12.95 -13.38
CA ASN A 306 11.21 13.54 -14.71
C ASN A 306 11.74 15.00 -14.62
N LYS A 307 12.00 15.64 -15.76
CA LYS A 307 12.54 17.01 -15.81
C LYS A 307 11.71 18.06 -15.04
N LYS A 308 10.39 17.90 -14.96
CA LYS A 308 9.52 18.84 -14.24
C LYS A 308 9.64 18.60 -12.73
N THR A 309 9.41 17.36 -12.30
CA THR A 309 9.51 16.98 -10.88
C THR A 309 10.90 17.21 -10.31
N GLU A 310 11.94 17.02 -11.13
CA GLU A 310 13.33 17.32 -10.77
C GLU A 310 13.51 18.82 -10.48
N LYS A 311 12.98 19.71 -11.32
CA LYS A 311 13.03 21.16 -11.06
C LYS A 311 12.29 21.54 -9.78
N ASP A 312 11.09 21.00 -9.59
CA ASP A 312 10.27 21.30 -8.40
C ASP A 312 10.98 20.82 -7.12
N LEU A 313 11.59 19.64 -7.15
CA LEU A 313 12.34 19.09 -6.01
C LEU A 313 13.63 19.88 -5.73
N ILE A 314 14.38 20.27 -6.77
CA ILE A 314 15.56 21.12 -6.61
C ILE A 314 15.19 22.46 -5.97
N LEU A 315 14.06 23.05 -6.39
CA LEU A 315 13.56 24.29 -5.78
C LEU A 315 13.19 24.07 -4.31
N ASP A 316 12.45 23.02 -3.98
CA ASP A 316 12.08 22.68 -2.60
C ASP A 316 13.30 22.48 -1.69
N ILE A 317 14.28 21.67 -2.13
CA ILE A 317 15.53 21.45 -1.37
C ILE A 317 16.26 22.78 -1.16
N ARG A 318 16.35 23.62 -2.19
CA ARG A 318 17.02 24.91 -2.11
C ARG A 318 16.34 25.85 -1.10
N GLU A 319 15.02 25.97 -1.14
CA GLU A 319 14.29 26.82 -0.19
C GLU A 319 14.42 26.29 1.25
N LYS A 320 14.40 24.97 1.45
CA LYS A 320 14.66 24.36 2.77
C LYS A 320 16.08 24.65 3.28
N LEU A 321 17.09 24.60 2.42
CA LEU A 321 18.47 24.96 2.76
C LEU A 321 18.60 26.44 3.13
N LYS A 322 17.93 27.34 2.39
CA LYS A 322 17.90 28.78 2.68
C LYS A 322 17.18 29.08 3.99
N ALA A 323 16.03 28.47 4.24
CA ALA A 323 15.29 28.62 5.50
C ALA A 323 16.17 28.16 6.68
N LYS A 324 16.79 26.99 6.57
CA LYS A 324 17.72 26.49 7.60
C LYS A 324 18.88 27.45 7.82
N LEU A 325 19.49 27.98 6.75
CA LEU A 325 20.59 28.95 6.87
C LEU A 325 20.14 30.26 7.52
N THR A 326 18.90 30.70 7.29
CA THR A 326 18.35 31.96 7.83
C THR A 326 18.29 31.94 9.35
N ASP A 327 17.94 30.82 9.95
CA ASP A 327 17.83 30.69 11.41
C ASP A 327 19.11 30.17 12.07
N GLU A 328 20.07 29.67 11.29
CA GLU A 328 21.29 29.05 11.81
C GLU A 328 22.26 30.06 12.44
N GLN A 329 22.84 29.66 13.57
CA GLN A 329 23.81 30.46 14.33
C GLN A 329 25.15 29.76 14.47
N ASP A 330 25.19 28.43 14.33
CA ASP A 330 26.44 27.67 14.43
C ASP A 330 27.36 27.98 13.23
N PRO A 331 28.58 28.49 13.44
CA PRO A 331 29.50 28.85 12.36
C PRO A 331 29.80 27.70 11.40
N ALA A 332 29.94 26.47 11.92
CA ALA A 332 30.26 25.30 11.10
C ALA A 332 29.09 24.95 10.17
N MET A 333 27.87 24.97 10.70
CA MET A 333 26.66 24.72 9.92
C MET A 333 26.36 25.87 8.93
N ILE A 334 26.58 27.13 9.32
CA ILE A 334 26.49 28.30 8.40
C ILE A 334 27.41 28.11 7.20
N LEU A 335 28.68 27.78 7.46
CA LEU A 335 29.66 27.54 6.40
C LEU A 335 29.24 26.36 5.51
N HIS A 336 28.81 25.25 6.11
CA HIS A 336 28.37 24.06 5.39
C HIS A 336 27.18 24.33 4.46
N LEU A 337 26.13 24.98 4.97
CA LEU A 337 24.94 25.34 4.20
C LEU A 337 25.27 26.36 3.09
N THR A 338 26.11 27.34 3.39
CA THR A 338 26.56 28.34 2.42
C THR A 338 27.32 27.70 1.27
N ILE A 339 28.26 26.80 1.55
CA ILE A 339 29.00 26.06 0.51
C ILE A 339 28.08 25.21 -0.34
N THR A 340 27.09 24.55 0.27
CA THR A 340 26.10 23.75 -0.47
C THR A 340 25.29 24.62 -1.43
N LEU A 341 24.88 25.82 -1.01
CA LEU A 341 24.15 26.79 -1.85
C LEU A 341 25.04 27.42 -2.93
N LEU A 342 26.31 27.72 -2.62
CA LEU A 342 27.29 28.20 -3.59
C LEU A 342 27.61 27.14 -4.65
N PHE A 343 27.73 25.87 -4.24
CA PHE A 343 27.90 24.77 -5.18
C PHE A 343 26.76 24.71 -6.19
N TYR A 344 25.51 24.82 -5.71
CA TYR A 344 24.34 24.92 -6.57
C TYR A 344 24.41 26.10 -7.54
N ALA A 345 24.81 27.27 -7.05
CA ALA A 345 24.89 28.48 -7.85
C ALA A 345 25.89 28.35 -9.00
N VAL A 346 27.13 27.92 -8.71
CA VAL A 346 28.21 27.94 -9.71
C VAL A 346 28.26 26.68 -10.59
N ASN A 347 27.60 25.59 -10.20
CA ASN A 347 27.61 24.32 -10.94
C ASN A 347 26.27 24.02 -11.62
N ASN A 348 25.73 24.97 -12.37
CA ASN A 348 24.54 24.77 -13.22
C ASN A 348 23.31 24.21 -12.49
N GLY A 349 23.13 24.55 -11.21
CA GLY A 349 21.99 24.10 -10.42
C GLY A 349 22.09 22.67 -9.88
N ARG A 350 23.28 22.06 -9.91
CA ARG A 350 23.53 20.75 -9.28
C ARG A 350 23.51 20.85 -7.77
N LEU A 351 22.77 19.99 -7.08
CA LEU A 351 22.71 19.94 -5.62
C LEU A 351 23.59 18.79 -5.10
N ILE A 352 24.19 18.99 -3.93
CA ILE A 352 25.01 17.98 -3.27
C ILE A 352 24.49 17.69 -1.88
N HIS A 353 24.66 16.45 -1.44
CA HIS A 353 24.50 16.04 -0.06
C HIS A 353 25.88 15.68 0.49
N ALA A 354 26.47 16.59 1.24
CA ALA A 354 27.85 16.50 1.69
C ALA A 354 27.94 16.37 3.21
N PRO A 355 28.92 15.62 3.75
CA PRO A 355 29.22 15.65 5.17
C PRO A 355 30.02 16.91 5.51
N GLY A 356 29.98 17.37 6.77
CA GLY A 356 30.77 18.52 7.22
C GLY A 356 32.28 18.40 6.93
N LYS A 357 32.85 17.20 7.05
CA LYS A 357 34.26 16.92 6.71
C LYS A 357 34.64 17.13 5.23
N ALA A 358 33.65 17.22 4.33
CA ALA A 358 33.90 17.51 2.91
C ALA A 358 34.03 19.01 2.64
N VAL A 359 33.71 19.88 3.61
CA VAL A 359 33.76 21.34 3.47
C VAL A 359 35.11 21.85 2.94
N PRO A 360 36.28 21.46 3.49
CA PRO A 360 37.58 21.90 2.95
C PRO A 360 37.77 21.53 1.47
N THR A 361 37.42 20.31 1.09
CA THR A 361 37.52 19.82 -0.29
C THR A 361 36.57 20.58 -1.21
N LEU A 362 35.37 20.90 -0.72
CA LEU A 362 34.38 21.68 -1.46
C LEU A 362 34.82 23.13 -1.65
N ILE A 363 35.41 23.78 -0.63
CA ILE A 363 35.98 25.13 -0.77
C ILE A 363 37.08 25.10 -1.83
N LYS A 364 38.00 24.13 -1.75
CA LYS A 364 39.04 23.95 -2.77
C LYS A 364 38.46 23.77 -4.18
N PHE A 365 37.40 22.98 -4.32
CA PHE A 365 36.72 22.79 -5.60
C PHE A 365 36.10 24.10 -6.12
N LEU A 366 35.36 24.82 -5.28
CA LEU A 366 34.69 26.08 -5.64
C LEU A 366 35.67 27.22 -5.91
N SER A 367 36.87 27.18 -5.31
CA SER A 367 37.89 28.21 -5.53
C SER A 367 38.37 28.33 -6.97
N LYS A 368 38.11 27.31 -7.80
CA LYS A 368 38.39 27.32 -9.24
C LYS A 368 37.50 28.30 -10.02
N THR A 369 36.31 28.60 -9.51
CA THR A 369 35.29 29.40 -10.20
C THR A 369 34.89 30.66 -9.44
N LEU A 370 35.02 30.66 -8.12
CA LEU A 370 34.68 31.81 -7.29
C LEU A 370 35.76 32.91 -7.33
N PRO A 371 35.38 34.20 -7.21
CA PRO A 371 36.32 35.31 -7.06
C PRO A 371 37.23 35.21 -5.83
N SER A 372 38.41 35.84 -5.93
CA SER A 372 39.46 35.81 -4.89
C SER A 372 38.99 36.34 -3.54
N ASN A 373 38.20 37.43 -3.51
CA ASN A 373 37.66 37.99 -2.27
C ASN A 373 36.72 37.00 -1.56
N ILE A 374 35.86 36.30 -2.29
CA ILE A 374 34.96 35.30 -1.73
C ILE A 374 35.75 34.08 -1.24
N ASN A 375 36.72 33.62 -2.02
CA ASN A 375 37.60 32.51 -1.63
C ASN A 375 38.32 32.80 -0.31
N GLN A 376 38.90 33.99 -0.17
CA GLN A 376 39.57 34.40 1.06
C GLN A 376 38.62 34.33 2.26
N ARG A 377 37.41 34.87 2.15
CA ARG A 377 36.41 34.85 3.23
C ARG A 377 35.97 33.42 3.60
N LEU A 378 35.83 32.54 2.61
CA LEU A 378 35.52 31.12 2.87
C LEU A 378 36.65 30.40 3.60
N TYR A 379 37.91 30.64 3.23
CA TYR A 379 39.07 30.06 3.92
C TYR A 379 39.22 30.61 5.35
N GLU A 380 39.01 31.91 5.57
CA GLU A 380 39.00 32.52 6.92
C GLU A 380 37.94 31.87 7.81
N MET A 381 36.72 31.67 7.28
CA MET A 381 35.63 31.01 8.01
C MET A 381 35.96 29.53 8.28
N GLN A 382 36.56 28.83 7.32
CA GLN A 382 36.99 27.44 7.49
C GLN A 382 38.03 27.32 8.61
N GLU A 383 39.04 28.20 8.63
CA GLU A 383 40.08 28.20 9.66
C GLU A 383 39.47 28.44 11.04
N PHE A 384 38.57 29.41 11.16
CA PHE A 384 37.83 29.68 12.39
C PHE A 384 37.04 28.47 12.89
N VAL A 385 36.29 27.79 12.01
CA VAL A 385 35.53 26.58 12.36
C VAL A 385 36.44 25.45 12.83
N ILE A 386 37.60 25.28 12.18
CA ILE A 386 38.59 24.26 12.58
C ILE A 386 39.15 24.58 13.98
N GLN A 387 39.55 25.83 14.23
CA GLN A 387 40.04 26.28 15.54
C GLN A 387 38.99 26.07 16.66
N GLN A 388 37.72 26.38 16.38
CA GLN A 388 36.62 26.16 17.32
C GLN A 388 36.44 24.67 17.66
N SER A 389 36.73 23.77 16.72
CA SER A 389 36.58 22.32 16.90
C SER A 389 37.73 21.65 17.65
N THR A 390 38.94 22.23 17.64
CA THR A 390 40.14 21.64 18.26
C THR A 390 40.35 22.06 19.72
N ALA A 391 39.45 22.87 20.31
CA ALA A 391 39.54 23.41 21.67
C ALA A 391 40.84 24.18 21.98
N GLU A 392 41.67 24.45 20.97
CA GLU A 392 42.86 25.29 21.06
C GLU A 392 42.44 26.74 20.78
N VAL A 393 42.64 27.58 21.80
CA VAL A 393 42.42 29.04 21.85
C VAL A 393 40.99 29.50 22.21
N ALA A 394 40.81 29.65 23.52
CA ALA A 394 39.81 30.52 24.13
C ALA A 394 40.16 32.00 23.86
N SER A 395 39.88 32.54 22.67
CA SER A 395 39.73 34.00 22.45
C SER A 395 39.45 34.47 21.01
N THR A 396 39.51 33.61 19.99
CA THR A 396 39.34 34.10 18.60
C THR A 396 37.87 34.09 18.20
N GLN A 397 37.05 35.02 18.68
CA GLN A 397 35.71 35.22 18.11
C GLN A 397 35.87 35.86 16.73
N LEU A 398 35.45 35.14 15.67
CA LEU A 398 35.30 35.77 14.37
C LEU A 398 34.22 36.87 14.50
N PRO A 399 34.47 38.11 14.04
CA PRO A 399 33.49 39.19 14.15
C PRO A 399 32.14 38.76 13.56
N ASN A 400 31.04 39.07 14.26
CA ASN A 400 29.68 38.72 13.83
C ASN A 400 29.39 39.17 12.39
N GLU A 401 29.95 40.31 11.97
CA GLU A 401 29.86 40.83 10.60
C GLU A 401 30.41 39.85 9.56
N LYS A 402 31.51 39.15 9.86
CA LYS A 402 32.09 38.14 8.94
C LYS A 402 31.22 36.90 8.85
N ILE A 403 30.63 36.46 9.97
CA ILE A 403 29.70 35.32 9.99
C ILE A 403 28.44 35.68 9.21
N GLU A 404 27.91 36.88 9.43
CA GLU A 404 26.73 37.40 8.73
C GLU A 404 26.98 37.58 7.23
N PHE A 405 28.20 37.99 6.84
CA PHE A 405 28.61 38.01 5.44
C PHE A 405 28.52 36.64 4.77
N ILE A 406 29.07 35.58 5.40
CA ILE A 406 28.99 34.21 4.87
C ILE A 406 27.54 33.76 4.74
N LYS A 407 26.71 34.07 5.75
CA LYS A 407 25.29 33.78 5.74
C LYS A 407 24.56 34.49 4.58
N LYS A 408 24.78 35.78 4.39
CA LYS A 408 24.24 36.56 3.26
C LYS A 408 24.73 36.03 1.90
N LEU A 409 25.99 35.62 1.82
CA LEU A 409 26.57 35.02 0.62
C LEU A 409 25.81 33.74 0.21
N GLY A 410 25.49 32.87 1.17
CA GLY A 410 24.71 31.65 0.92
C GLY A 410 23.27 31.93 0.50
N LEU A 411 22.56 32.82 1.21
CA LEU A 411 21.17 33.18 0.92
C LEU A 411 21.00 33.77 -0.49
N ASN A 412 22.00 34.52 -0.96
CA ASN A 412 21.99 35.22 -2.24
C ASN A 412 22.86 34.53 -3.31
N ALA A 413 23.26 33.26 -3.11
CA ALA A 413 24.23 32.57 -3.96
C ALA A 413 23.91 32.62 -5.47
N LYS A 414 22.63 32.63 -5.88
CA LYS A 414 22.22 32.71 -7.29
C LYS A 414 22.17 34.14 -7.85
N GLU A 415 21.91 35.13 -7.00
CA GLU A 415 21.83 36.55 -7.36
C GLU A 415 23.22 37.20 -7.40
N ASN A 416 24.15 36.69 -6.59
CA ASN A 416 25.53 37.16 -6.48
C ASN A 416 26.46 36.76 -7.64
N MET A 417 25.96 36.11 -8.69
CA MET A 417 26.77 35.70 -9.85
C MET A 417 27.15 36.86 -10.78
N SER A 418 26.56 38.04 -10.62
CA SER A 418 27.20 39.29 -11.02
C SER A 418 28.08 39.76 -9.86
N PHE A 419 29.31 39.26 -9.75
CA PHE A 419 30.24 39.51 -8.65
C PHE A 419 30.72 40.97 -8.48
N THR A 420 29.97 41.95 -8.99
CA THR A 420 30.28 43.39 -8.98
C THR A 420 29.81 44.12 -7.72
N SER A 421 28.87 43.57 -6.94
CA SER A 421 28.22 44.29 -5.84
C SER A 421 28.92 44.21 -4.47
N PHE A 422 29.91 43.34 -4.28
CA PHE A 422 30.64 43.20 -3.00
C PHE A 422 32.03 43.85 -2.99
N SER A 423 32.41 44.54 -4.06
CA SER A 423 33.72 45.20 -4.19
C SER A 423 33.79 46.56 -3.47
N ASN A 424 32.68 47.04 -2.86
CA ASN A 424 32.59 48.40 -2.33
C ASN A 424 32.71 48.54 -0.80
N ASP A 425 32.78 47.46 -0.02
CA ASP A 425 32.89 47.59 1.45
C ASP A 425 34.34 47.82 1.95
N ASN A 426 35.23 48.32 1.09
CA ASN A 426 36.62 48.64 1.45
C ASN A 426 36.97 50.13 1.34
N ASN A 427 36.00 51.05 1.26
CA ASN A 427 36.29 52.48 1.28
C ASN A 427 35.19 53.27 2.00
N GLU A 428 35.28 53.36 3.32
CA GLU A 428 34.74 54.41 4.21
C GLU A 428 35.13 53.94 5.64
N THR A 429 35.90 54.59 6.48
CA THR A 429 36.44 55.95 6.58
C THR A 429 37.67 55.95 7.51
N SER A 430 38.42 57.05 7.45
CA SER A 430 39.64 57.41 8.19
C SER A 430 39.59 57.28 9.71
#